data_AF-A0A442SH70-F1
#
_entry.id   AF-A0A442SH70-F1
#
_cell.length_a   1.000
_cell.length_b   1.000
_cell.length_c   1.000
_cell.angle_alpha   90.00
_cell.angle_beta   90.00
_cell.angle_gamma   90.00
#
_symmetry.space_group_name_H-M   'P 1'
#
loop_
_entity.id
_entity.type
_entity.pdbx_description
1 polymer ?
#
loop_
_entity_poly.entity_id
_entity_poly.type
_entity_poly.pdbx_seq_one_letter_code
_entity_poly.pdbx_strand_id
1 'polypeptide(L)'
;MARKRNGWTKLLDMPENEKITDADKEILNRLLLELATELDLHYDDEDMFALTPSFKVIKDGVSLLQRWGSTPHPDVTRILARYNKSHQ
;
A
#
# COMPACT_ATOMS: atom_id res chain seq x y z
N MET A 1 -25.04 20.64 -21.52
CA MET A 1 -24.20 20.91 -20.33
C MET A 1 -23.12 19.85 -20.25
N ALA A 2 -21.85 20.21 -20.45
CA ALA A 2 -20.74 19.27 -20.36
C ALA A 2 -20.31 19.10 -18.90
N ARG A 3 -20.39 17.86 -18.39
CA ARG A 3 -19.87 17.48 -17.06
C ARG A 3 -18.36 17.72 -17.06
N LYS A 4 -17.85 18.61 -16.19
CA LYS A 4 -16.42 18.74 -15.93
C LYS A 4 -15.91 17.37 -15.46
N ARG A 5 -15.04 16.73 -16.25
CA ARG A 5 -14.38 15.48 -15.87
C ARG A 5 -13.46 15.76 -14.68
N ASN A 6 -13.74 15.09 -13.57
CA ASN A 6 -13.01 15.18 -12.31
C ASN A 6 -11.59 14.64 -12.56
N GLY A 7 -10.55 15.27 -12.00
CA GLY A 7 -9.14 14.92 -12.26
C GLY A 7 -8.75 13.47 -11.96
N TRP A 8 -9.61 12.73 -11.27
CA TRP A 8 -9.47 11.31 -10.94
C TRP A 8 -9.61 10.36 -12.14
N THR A 9 -10.36 10.74 -13.19
CA THR A 9 -10.50 9.87 -14.38
C THR A 9 -9.21 9.70 -15.18
N LYS A 10 -8.26 10.65 -15.09
CA LYS A 10 -6.96 10.53 -15.78
C LYS A 10 -6.05 9.45 -15.20
N LEU A 11 -6.24 9.05 -13.94
CA LEU A 11 -5.45 7.98 -13.31
C LEU A 11 -5.88 6.59 -13.79
N LEU A 12 -7.07 6.48 -14.40
CA LEU A 12 -7.65 5.23 -14.89
C LEU A 12 -7.54 5.07 -16.43
N ASP A 13 -7.00 6.07 -17.12
CA ASP A 13 -6.73 6.05 -18.56
C ASP A 13 -5.29 5.55 -18.86
N MET A 14 -4.76 4.59 -18.07
CA MET A 14 -3.49 3.95 -18.42
C MET A 14 -3.73 3.00 -19.61
N PRO A 15 -2.99 3.12 -20.71
CA PRO A 15 -3.11 2.18 -21.82
C PRO A 15 -2.84 0.76 -21.31
N GLU A 16 -3.64 -0.21 -21.73
CA GLU A 16 -3.61 -1.62 -21.29
C GLU A 16 -2.23 -2.32 -21.40
N ASN A 17 -1.23 -1.64 -21.99
CA ASN A 17 0.07 -2.17 -22.36
C ASN A 17 1.26 -1.44 -21.69
N GLU A 18 1.04 -0.54 -20.74
CA GLU A 18 2.15 0.08 -20.01
C GLU A 18 2.78 -0.96 -19.08
N LYS A 19 3.99 -1.41 -19.45
CA LYS A 19 4.73 -2.38 -18.64
C LYS A 19 5.09 -1.72 -17.31
N ILE A 20 4.70 -2.37 -16.21
CA ILE A 20 5.15 -1.99 -14.88
C ILE A 20 6.68 -1.94 -14.87
N THR A 21 7.21 -0.76 -14.61
CA THR A 21 8.65 -0.50 -14.59
C THR A 21 9.22 -0.80 -13.19
N ASP A 22 10.54 -0.93 -13.09
CA ASP A 22 11.18 -1.04 -11.78
C ASP A 22 11.01 0.25 -10.96
N ALA A 23 10.86 1.41 -11.62
CA ALA A 23 10.55 2.67 -10.95
C ALA A 23 9.15 2.65 -10.30
N ASP A 24 8.15 2.05 -10.94
CA ASP A 24 6.81 1.90 -10.35
C ASP A 24 6.84 1.02 -9.11
N LYS A 25 7.62 -0.08 -9.16
CA LYS A 25 7.83 -0.98 -8.01
C LYS A 25 8.54 -0.26 -6.86
N GLU A 26 9.57 0.52 -7.17
CA GLU A 26 10.31 1.35 -6.21
C GLU A 26 9.37 2.35 -5.53
N ILE A 27 8.53 3.05 -6.31
CA ILE A 27 7.55 4.01 -5.79
C ILE A 27 6.57 3.31 -4.85
N LEU A 28 5.99 2.18 -5.26
CA LEU A 28 5.05 1.43 -4.41
C LEU A 28 5.72 0.96 -3.12
N ASN A 29 6.96 0.44 -3.20
CA ASN A 29 7.68 -0.04 -2.03
C ASN A 29 7.98 1.11 -1.05
N ARG A 30 8.38 2.28 -1.57
CA ARG A 30 8.58 3.49 -0.75
C ARG A 30 7.30 4.00 -0.13
N LEU A 31 6.18 4.00 -0.87
CA LEU A 31 4.88 4.40 -0.33
C LEU A 31 4.44 3.48 0.82
N LEU A 32 4.62 2.16 0.67
CA LEU A 32 4.33 1.21 1.73
C LEU A 32 5.25 1.41 2.94
N LEU A 33 6.53 1.72 2.71
CA LEU A 33 7.48 2.02 3.78
C LEU A 33 7.09 3.28 4.55
N GLU A 34 6.83 4.40 3.89
CA GLU A 34 6.42 5.65 4.55
C GLU A 34 5.15 5.41 5.38
N LEU A 35 4.17 4.71 4.83
CA LEU A 35 2.95 4.36 5.56
C LEU A 35 3.25 3.46 6.77
N ALA A 36 4.12 2.45 6.61
CA ALA A 36 4.50 1.58 7.72
C ALA A 36 5.20 2.35 8.84
N THR A 37 6.08 3.30 8.51
CA THR A 37 6.77 4.16 9.48
C THR A 37 5.80 5.06 10.23
N GLU A 38 4.87 5.70 9.53
CA GLU A 38 3.83 6.54 10.15
C GLU A 38 2.94 5.73 11.10
N LEU A 39 2.56 4.52 10.68
CA LEU A 39 1.78 3.61 11.53
C LEU A 39 2.57 3.14 12.76
N ASP A 40 3.86 2.84 12.60
CA ASP A 40 4.74 2.41 13.69
C ASP A 40 4.98 3.53 14.70
N LEU A 41 5.02 4.79 14.24
CA LEU A 41 5.27 5.97 15.07
C LEU A 41 4.03 6.43 15.84
N HIS A 42 2.84 6.34 15.23
CA HIS A 42 1.63 6.99 15.75
C HIS A 42 0.61 6.06 16.38
N TYR A 43 0.79 4.74 16.28
CA TYR A 43 -0.19 3.78 16.76
C TYR A 43 0.44 2.66 17.59
N ASP A 44 -0.18 2.43 18.74
CA ASP A 44 0.15 1.29 19.60
C ASP A 44 -0.58 0.03 19.11
N ASP A 45 -0.15 -1.13 19.63
CA ASP A 45 -0.71 -2.43 19.22
C ASP A 45 -2.24 -2.51 19.47
N GLU A 46 -2.76 -1.80 20.48
CA GLU A 46 -4.18 -1.77 20.83
C GLU A 46 -5.04 -0.99 19.80
N ASP A 47 -4.45 0.01 19.14
CA ASP A 47 -5.14 0.84 18.14
C ASP A 47 -5.23 0.16 16.76
N MET A 48 -4.42 -0.87 16.54
CA MET A 48 -4.29 -1.55 15.26
C MET A 48 -5.61 -2.17 14.77
N PHE A 49 -6.52 -2.54 15.69
CA PHE A 49 -7.83 -3.08 15.32
C PHE A 49 -8.66 -2.11 14.48
N ALA A 50 -8.68 -0.83 14.88
CA ALA A 50 -9.40 0.22 14.17
C ALA A 50 -8.83 0.47 12.76
N LEU A 51 -7.57 0.12 12.54
CA LEU A 51 -6.85 0.29 11.27
C LEU A 51 -7.01 -0.88 10.29
N THR A 52 -7.85 -1.87 10.60
CA THR A 52 -8.13 -3.02 9.71
C THR A 52 -8.35 -2.65 8.24
N PRO A 53 -9.13 -1.60 7.89
CA PRO A 53 -9.28 -1.20 6.48
C PRO A 53 -7.95 -0.81 5.82
N SER A 54 -7.10 -0.08 6.52
CA SER A 54 -5.77 0.34 6.03
C SER A 54 -4.86 -0.86 5.85
N PHE A 55 -4.83 -1.78 6.82
CA PHE A 55 -4.00 -2.98 6.74
C PHE A 55 -4.42 -3.95 5.64
N LYS A 56 -5.70 -3.97 5.23
CA LYS A 56 -6.13 -4.71 4.02
C LYS A 56 -5.46 -4.17 2.76
N VAL A 57 -5.47 -2.84 2.58
CA VAL A 57 -4.83 -2.20 1.42
C VAL A 57 -3.31 -2.41 1.43
N ILE A 58 -2.67 -2.36 2.61
CA ILE A 58 -1.23 -2.68 2.74
C ILE A 58 -0.94 -4.12 2.30
N LYS A 59 -1.76 -5.09 2.75
CA LYS A 59 -1.63 -6.51 2.33
C LYS A 59 -1.78 -6.68 0.82
N ASP A 60 -2.72 -5.96 0.20
CA ASP A 60 -2.92 -5.98 -1.25
C ASP A 60 -1.72 -5.39 -1.99
N GLY A 61 -1.16 -4.28 -1.49
CA GLY A 61 0.05 -3.66 -2.02
C GLY A 61 1.29 -4.56 -1.93
N VAL A 62 1.48 -5.23 -0.79
CA VAL A 62 2.55 -6.24 -0.62
C VAL A 62 2.38 -7.40 -1.60
N SER A 63 1.16 -7.92 -1.74
CA SER A 63 0.86 -9.01 -2.67
C SER A 63 1.12 -8.59 -4.12
N LEU A 64 0.84 -7.33 -4.47
CA LEU A 64 1.13 -6.78 -5.80
C LEU A 64 2.63 -6.70 -6.07
N LEU A 65 3.44 -6.18 -5.14
CA LEU A 65 4.90 -6.17 -5.26
C LEU A 65 5.48 -7.57 -5.47
N GLN A 66 5.00 -8.55 -4.70
CA GLN A 66 5.44 -9.94 -4.81
C GLN A 66 5.10 -10.54 -6.18
N ARG A 67 3.89 -10.29 -6.70
CA ARG A 67 3.51 -10.70 -8.07
C ARG A 67 4.39 -10.07 -9.15
N TRP A 68 4.95 -8.89 -8.88
CA TRP A 68 5.90 -8.20 -9.77
C TRP A 68 7.36 -8.63 -9.55
N GLY A 69 7.61 -9.62 -8.69
CA GLY A 69 8.95 -10.14 -8.41
C GLY A 69 9.76 -9.26 -7.45
N SER A 70 9.12 -8.32 -6.75
CA SER A 70 9.76 -7.46 -5.75
C SER A 70 9.51 -7.96 -4.33
N THR A 71 10.48 -7.71 -3.45
CA THR A 71 10.34 -7.98 -2.02
C THR A 71 9.93 -6.68 -1.31
N PRO A 72 8.88 -6.69 -0.48
CA PRO A 72 8.50 -5.52 0.31
C PRO A 72 9.58 -5.16 1.34
N HIS A 73 9.67 -3.89 1.72
CA HIS A 73 10.59 -3.46 2.77
C HIS A 73 10.35 -4.22 4.10
N PRO A 74 11.41 -4.56 4.87
CA PRO A 74 11.27 -5.29 6.14
C PRO A 74 10.32 -4.63 7.15
N ASP A 75 10.31 -3.30 7.25
CA ASP A 75 9.40 -2.58 8.15
C ASP A 75 7.92 -2.74 7.79
N VAL A 76 7.60 -2.88 6.50
CA VAL A 76 6.24 -3.20 6.05
C VAL A 76 5.84 -4.59 6.56
N THR A 77 6.77 -5.53 6.53
CA THR A 77 6.54 -6.89 7.05
C THR A 77 6.40 -6.87 8.58
N ARG A 78 7.21 -6.05 9.27
CA ARG A 78 7.17 -5.87 10.73
C ARG A 78 5.82 -5.31 11.19
N ILE A 79 5.31 -4.26 10.56
CA ILE A 79 4.02 -3.66 10.95
C ILE A 79 2.84 -4.61 10.65
N LEU A 80 2.92 -5.40 9.57
CA LEU A 80 1.93 -6.45 9.29
C LEU A 80 1.94 -7.56 10.35
N ALA A 81 3.11 -7.93 10.86
CA ALA A 81 3.22 -8.88 11.96
C ALA A 81 2.61 -8.32 13.26
N ARG A 82 2.88 -7.04 13.59
CA ARG A 82 2.23 -6.33 14.72
C ARG A 82 0.70 -6.34 14.58
N TYR A 83 0.19 -5.98 13.40
CA TYR A 83 -1.25 -6.04 13.11
C TYR A 83 -1.83 -7.45 13.28
N ASN A 84 -1.18 -8.48 12.75
CA ASN A 84 -1.72 -9.84 12.88
C ASN A 84 -1.74 -10.31 14.34
N LYS A 85 -0.76 -9.91 15.15
CA LYS A 85 -0.70 -10.25 16.58
C LYS A 85 -1.82 -9.57 17.40
N SER A 86 -2.19 -8.33 17.08
CA SER A 86 -3.29 -7.62 17.74
C SER A 86 -4.69 -8.15 17.38
N HIS A 87 -4.79 -9.07 16.41
CA HIS A 87 -6.04 -9.67 15.93
C HIS A 87 -6.16 -11.17 16.26
N GLN A 88 -5.23 -11.70 17.06
CA GLN A 88 -5.28 -13.05 17.64
C GLN A 88 -5.94 -13.02 19.00
#